data_AF-A0A1V5BXP9-F1
#
_entry.id   AF-A0A1V5BXP9-F1
#
_cell.length_a   1.000
_cell.length_b   1.000
_cell.length_c   1.000
_cell.angle_alpha   90.00
_cell.angle_beta   90.00
_cell.angle_gamma   90.00
#
_symmetry.space_group_name_H-M   'P 1'
#
loop_
_entity.id
_entity.type
_entity.pdbx_description
1 polymer ?
#
loop_
_entity_poly.entity_id
_entity_poly.type
_entity_poly.pdbx_seq_one_letter_code
_entity_poly.pdbx_strand_id
1 'polypeptide(L)' 'MSDKSILGWLRFGLSDKDKYEITSWAFSYFIKSNLTVPDAVIEAVKKVKPDKINKDGSLKLSKSEILELQLRVRNML' A
#
# COMPACT_ATOMS: atom_id res chain seq x y z
N MET A 1 -11.59 2.43 34.90
CA MET A 1 -11.97 1.22 34.16
C MET A 1 -12.42 1.66 32.77
N SER A 2 -11.97 0.98 31.74
CA SER A 2 -11.86 1.42 30.34
C SER A 2 -13.09 2.06 29.71
N ASP A 3 -12.85 3.18 29.03
CA ASP A 3 -13.61 3.50 27.81
C ASP A 3 -12.63 3.95 26.70
N LYS A 4 -11.95 2.97 26.11
CA LYS A 4 -11.04 3.16 24.96
C LYS A 4 -11.68 2.56 23.68
N SER A 5 -12.98 2.73 23.49
CA SER A 5 -13.76 1.83 22.63
C SER A 5 -14.62 2.47 21.53
N ILE A 6 -14.61 3.79 21.32
CA ILE A 6 -15.64 4.43 20.46
C ILE A 6 -15.10 5.38 19.37
N LEU A 7 -13.77 5.50 19.18
CA LEU A 7 -13.20 6.36 18.12
C LEU A 7 -12.24 5.65 17.16
N GLY A 8 -12.42 4.35 16.94
CA GLY A 8 -11.76 3.61 15.84
C GLY A 8 -12.48 3.82 14.51
N TRP A 9 -12.75 5.07 14.11
CA TRP A 9 -13.45 5.38 12.86
C TRP A 9 -12.63 4.87 11.68
N LEU A 10 -13.27 3.99 10.90
CA LEU A 10 -12.83 3.42 9.64
C LEU A 10 -11.96 4.38 8.81
N ARG A 11 -10.63 4.25 8.90
CA ARG A 11 -9.73 4.81 7.89
C ARG A 11 -9.89 3.98 6.62
N PHE A 12 -10.77 4.43 5.73
CA PHE A 12 -11.04 3.75 4.47
C PHE A 12 -9.83 3.74 3.51
N GLY A 13 -8.86 4.64 3.68
CA GLY A 13 -7.63 4.73 2.87
C GLY A 13 -6.33 4.45 3.62
N LEU A 14 -5.21 4.56 2.91
CA LEU A 14 -3.86 4.43 3.46
C LEU A 14 -3.45 5.68 4.25
N SER A 15 -2.84 5.49 5.42
CA SER A 15 -2.15 6.59 6.11
C SER A 15 -0.82 6.91 5.45
N ASP A 16 -0.25 8.09 5.72
CA ASP A 16 1.07 8.45 5.14
C ASP A 16 2.19 7.49 5.54
N LYS A 17 2.12 6.94 6.77
CA LYS A 17 3.03 5.89 7.21
C LYS A 17 2.89 4.63 6.34
N ASP A 18 1.66 4.19 6.08
CA ASP A 18 1.42 3.03 5.22
C ASP A 18 1.93 3.29 3.80
N LYS A 19 1.66 4.48 3.25
CA LYS A 19 2.14 4.87 1.92
C LYS A 19 3.67 4.86 1.85
N TYR A 20 4.34 5.34 2.90
CA TYR A 20 5.81 5.32 2.99
C TYR A 20 6.36 3.89 3.03
N GLU A 21 5.80 3.03 3.87
CA GLU A 21 6.22 1.63 3.98
C GLU A 21 5.96 0.86 2.68
N ILE A 22 4.79 1.04 2.06
CA ILE A 22 4.44 0.43 0.78
C ILE A 22 5.40 0.90 -0.31
N THR A 23 5.68 2.21 -0.39
CA THR A 23 6.62 2.75 -1.38
C THR A 23 8.02 2.13 -1.21
N SER A 24 8.50 2.02 0.02
CA SER A 24 9.82 1.46 0.33
C SER A 24 9.92 -0.02 -0.07
N TRP A 25 8.89 -0.82 0.24
CA TRP A 25 8.84 -2.22 -0.18
C TRP A 25 8.69 -2.37 -1.69
N ALA A 26 7.84 -1.58 -2.32
CA ALA A 26 7.62 -1.60 -3.76
C ALA A 26 8.91 -1.25 -4.51
N PHE A 27 9.66 -0.24 -4.06
CA PHE A 27 10.97 0.07 -4.61
C PHE A 27 11.95 -1.10 -4.48
N SER A 28 12.01 -1.75 -3.31
CA SER A 28 12.85 -2.94 -3.13
C SER A 28 12.45 -4.08 -4.07
N TYR A 29 11.16 -4.29 -4.31
CA TYR A 29 10.67 -5.32 -5.23
C TYR A 29 10.95 -4.99 -6.69
N PHE A 30 10.79 -3.73 -7.07
CA PHE A 30 11.13 -3.24 -8.40
C PHE A 30 12.62 -3.49 -8.71
N ILE A 31 13.52 -3.09 -7.81
CA ILE A 31 14.98 -3.21 -8.02
C ILE A 31 15.47 -4.66 -7.93
N LYS A 32 14.98 -5.45 -6.96
CA LYS A 32 15.54 -6.79 -6.70
C LYS A 32 14.88 -7.92 -7.48
N SER A 33 13.60 -7.79 -7.78
CA SER A 33 12.79 -8.87 -8.36
C SER A 33 12.44 -8.64 -9.82
N ASN A 34 12.97 -7.58 -10.44
CA ASN A 34 12.68 -7.17 -11.82
C ASN A 34 11.18 -7.07 -12.12
N LEU A 35 10.38 -6.70 -11.11
CA LEU A 35 8.94 -6.50 -11.25
C LEU A 35 8.67 -5.15 -11.91
N THR A 36 7.54 -5.04 -12.62
CA THR A 36 7.06 -3.73 -13.04
C THR A 36 6.64 -2.91 -11.82
N VAL A 37 6.65 -1.57 -11.90
CA VAL A 37 6.20 -0.71 -10.79
C VAL A 37 4.77 -1.07 -10.32
N PRO A 38 3.78 -1.32 -11.22
CA PRO A 38 2.47 -1.79 -10.80
C PRO A 38 2.50 -3.09 -9.97
N ASP A 39 3.23 -4.11 -10.43
CA ASP A 39 3.30 -5.40 -9.74
C ASP A 39 4.03 -5.28 -8.40
N ALA A 40 5.10 -4.50 -8.37
CA ALA A 40 5.85 -4.22 -7.15
C ALA A 40 4.98 -3.51 -6.09
N VAL A 41 4.11 -2.59 -6.51
CA VAL A 41 3.12 -1.95 -5.63
C VAL A 41 2.12 -2.97 -5.09
N ILE A 42 1.62 -3.90 -5.92
CA ILE A 42 0.69 -4.95 -5.48
C ILE A 42 1.35 -5.82 -4.41
N GLU A 43 2.57 -6.30 -4.64
CA GLU A 43 3.31 -7.11 -3.67
C GLU A 43 3.62 -6.35 -2.37
N ALA A 44 3.94 -5.06 -2.47
CA ALA A 44 4.15 -4.22 -1.31
C ALA A 44 2.86 -4.00 -0.49
N VAL A 45 1.70 -3.81 -1.14
CA VAL A 45 0.43 -3.70 -0.43
C VAL A 45 0.08 -5.02 0.25
N LYS A 46 0.25 -6.17 -0.42
CA LYS A 46 0.07 -7.49 0.21
C LYS A 46 0.89 -7.65 1.49
N LYS A 47 2.11 -7.11 1.48
CA LYS A 47 3.02 -7.16 2.62
C LYS A 47 2.63 -6.22 3.77
N VAL A 48 2.30 -4.96 3.47
CA VAL A 48 2.12 -3.92 4.50
C VAL A 48 0.66 -3.83 4.97
N LYS A 49 -0.30 -4.04 4.06
CA LYS A 49 -1.75 -3.96 4.30
C LYS A 49 -2.47 -5.10 3.59
N PRO A 50 -2.34 -6.35 4.07
CA PRO A 50 -3.04 -7.49 3.47
C PRO A 50 -4.57 -7.33 3.52
N ASP A 51 -5.12 -6.53 4.45
CA ASP A 51 -6.54 -6.18 4.52
C ASP A 51 -7.03 -5.31 3.34
N LYS A 52 -6.10 -4.72 2.58
CA LYS A 52 -6.36 -3.94 1.36
C LYS A 52 -6.18 -4.77 0.09
N ILE A 53 -6.22 -6.10 0.19
CA ILE A 53 -6.18 -7.04 -0.93
C ILE A 53 -7.50 -7.82 -0.98
N ASN A 54 -8.12 -7.85 -2.16
CA ASN A 54 -9.30 -8.67 -2.41
C ASN A 54 -8.91 -10.15 -2.52
N LYS A 55 -9.88 -11.06 -2.40
CA LYS A 55 -9.64 -12.51 -2.51
C LYS A 55 -9.10 -12.95 -3.87
N ASP A 56 -9.33 -12.15 -4.91
CA ASP A 56 -8.80 -12.36 -6.28
C ASP A 56 -7.39 -11.79 -6.47
N GLY A 57 -6.80 -11.18 -5.44
CA GLY A 57 -5.47 -10.56 -5.49
C GLY A 57 -5.45 -9.10 -5.95
N SER A 58 -6.59 -8.51 -6.31
CA SER A 58 -6.69 -7.11 -6.70
C SER A 58 -6.63 -6.15 -5.48
N LEU A 59 -6.22 -4.90 -5.72
CA LEU A 59 -6.10 -3.89 -4.66
C LEU A 59 -7.48 -3.34 -4.26
N LYS A 60 -7.80 -3.36 -2.96
CA LYS A 60 -8.93 -2.65 -2.35
C LYS A 60 -8.52 -1.21 -2.00
N LEU A 61 -7.99 -0.50 -2.99
CA LEU A 61 -7.55 0.89 -2.92
C LEU A 61 -8.20 1.70 -4.04
N SER A 62 -8.35 3.00 -3.84
CA SER A 62 -8.81 3.88 -4.90
C SER A 62 -7.77 3.98 -6.04
N LYS A 63 -8.23 4.27 -7.27
CA LYS A 63 -7.33 4.50 -8.41
C LYS A 63 -6.30 5.61 -8.14
N SER A 64 -6.69 6.64 -7.38
CA SER A 64 -5.79 7.74 -6.99
C SER A 64 -4.70 7.29 -6.01
N GLU A 65 -5.03 6.45 -5.02
CA GLU A 65 -4.01 5.90 -4.11
C GLU A 65 -3.03 5.00 -4.84
N ILE A 66 -3.53 4.16 -5.76
CA ILE A 66 -2.68 3.29 -6.57
C ILE A 66 -1.74 4.14 -7.43
N LEU A 67 -2.25 5.17 -8.10
CA LEU A 67 -1.45 6.08 -8.90
C LEU A 67 -0.41 6.82 -8.06
N GLU A 68 -0.79 7.31 -6.88
CA GLU A 68 0.11 7.98 -5.94
C GLU A 68 1.29 7.06 -5.55
N LEU A 69 1.01 5.81 -5.17
CA LEU A 69 2.05 4.83 -4.83
C LEU A 69 2.98 4.56 -6.02
N GLN A 70 2.43 4.36 -7.23
CA GLN A 70 3.25 4.14 -8.43
C GLN A 70 4.12 5.36 -8.76
N LEU A 71 3.60 6.58 -8.64
CA LEU A 71 4.37 7.81 -8.85
C LEU A 71 5.49 7.97 -7.82
N ARG A 72 5.20 7.70 -6.54
CA ARG A 72 6.22 7.72 -5.48
C ARG A 72 7.38 6.77 -5.80
N VAL A 73 7.09 5.54 -6.24
CA VAL A 73 8.13 4.56 -6.63
C VAL A 73 8.92 5.04 -7.85
N ARG A 74 8.24 5.56 -8.88
CA ARG A 74 8.92 6.08 -10.09
C ARG A 74 9.83 7.28 -9.79
N ASN A 75 9.43 8.15 -8.88
CA ASN A 75 10.22 9.32 -8.48
C ASN A 75 11.45 8.96 -7.61
N MET A 76 11.63 7.68 -7.25
CA MET A 76 12.83 7.20 -6.55
C MET A 76 13.90 6.64 -7.52
N LEU A 77 13.58 6.55 -8.82
CA LEU A 77 14.50 6.15 -9.88
C LEU A 77 15.30 7.33 -10.38
#